data_AF-A0A2G9MLL7-F1
#
_entry.id   AF-A0A2G9MLL7-F1
#
_cell.length_a   1.000
_cell.length_b   1.000
_cell.length_c   1.000
_cell.angle_alpha   90.00
_cell.angle_beta   90.00
_cell.angle_gamma   90.00
#
_symmetry.space_group_name_H-M   'P 1'
#
loop_
_entity.id
_entity.type
_entity.pdbx_description
1 polymer ?
#
loop_
_entity_poly.entity_id
_entity_poly.type
_entity_poly.pdbx_seq_one_letter_code
_entity_poly.pdbx_strand_id
1 'polypeptide(L)'
;RLRSLRVPEIGDKFTSRHGQKGVVGMIVDLPDMPFSASGITPDLIFSPHGIPSRMTISHLIELVGGKVGALNGKYIDGTTFESESEDGLRKQLVSLGFRENGTEVLYNGITGEKFHARIYIGNMYYLKLKHMVANKLHSRARGPVQLLTRQPTEGRAKEGGLRLGEMEKDTFVAHGASMLLKERFDSDKTVLAVCEDCGLLAVHDEYKRRSHCPVCGESSNISHVEIAYAFKLLLDELKGLCIYPRLELKNKF
;
A
#
# COMPACT_ATOMS: atom_id res chain seq x y z
N ARG A 1 -28.98 4.59 5.87
CA ARG A 1 -27.83 4.87 4.98
C ARG A 1 -26.98 5.95 5.64
N LEU A 2 -25.72 5.66 5.98
CA LEU A 2 -24.81 6.67 6.57
C LEU A 2 -24.02 7.36 5.46
N ARG A 3 -23.84 8.68 5.57
CA ARG A 3 -23.07 9.50 4.64
C ARG A 3 -21.81 10.00 5.36
N SER A 4 -20.67 9.96 4.69
CA SER A 4 -19.41 10.56 5.14
C SER A 4 -18.96 11.60 4.12
N LEU A 5 -18.57 12.77 4.59
CA LEU A 5 -17.84 13.74 3.76
C LEU A 5 -16.41 13.20 3.53
N ARG A 6 -15.87 13.39 2.32
CA ARG A 6 -14.53 12.91 1.92
C ARG A 6 -13.77 14.01 1.17
N VAL A 7 -13.16 14.90 1.93
CA VAL A 7 -12.27 15.94 1.41
C VAL A 7 -10.99 15.28 0.86
N PRO A 8 -10.42 15.74 -0.27
CA PRO A 8 -9.12 15.27 -0.74
C PRO A 8 -8.04 15.41 0.33
N GLU A 9 -7.30 14.33 0.58
CA GLU A 9 -6.20 14.28 1.54
C GLU A 9 -4.94 13.67 0.91
N ILE A 10 -3.79 13.86 1.56
CA ILE A 10 -2.52 13.25 1.13
C ILE A 10 -2.69 11.74 1.09
N GLY A 11 -2.37 11.11 -0.04
CA GLY A 11 -2.60 9.67 -0.25
C GLY A 11 -3.84 9.33 -1.09
N ASP A 12 -4.75 10.28 -1.33
CA ASP A 12 -5.87 10.07 -2.26
C ASP A 12 -5.38 9.94 -3.71
N LYS A 13 -6.05 9.07 -4.48
CA LYS A 13 -5.65 8.75 -5.85
C LYS A 13 -6.47 9.51 -6.88
N PHE A 14 -5.78 10.11 -7.85
CA PHE A 14 -6.34 10.83 -8.98
C PHE A 14 -5.81 10.27 -10.30
N THR A 15 -6.50 10.55 -11.41
CA THR A 15 -6.02 10.20 -12.75
C THR A 15 -6.46 11.24 -13.77
N SER A 16 -5.62 11.48 -14.77
CA SER A 16 -6.10 12.10 -16.01
C SER A 16 -6.85 11.07 -16.86
N ARG A 17 -7.52 11.54 -17.93
CA ARG A 17 -8.14 10.69 -18.95
C ARG A 17 -7.14 9.84 -19.74
N HIS A 18 -5.85 10.18 -19.69
CA HIS A 18 -4.76 9.52 -20.42
C HIS A 18 -4.05 8.42 -19.62
N GLY A 19 -4.70 7.87 -18.60
CA GLY A 19 -4.11 6.81 -17.77
C GLY A 19 -2.99 7.29 -16.83
N GLN A 20 -2.79 8.60 -16.68
CA GLN A 20 -1.81 9.18 -15.77
C GLN A 20 -2.33 9.15 -14.33
N LYS A 21 -2.23 7.99 -13.70
CA LYS A 21 -2.61 7.78 -12.30
C LYS A 21 -1.53 8.34 -11.37
N GLY A 22 -1.95 9.14 -10.40
CA GLY A 22 -1.10 9.72 -9.37
C GLY A 22 -1.76 9.69 -8.00
N VAL A 23 -0.96 9.92 -6.96
CA VAL A 23 -1.42 10.08 -5.59
C VAL A 23 -1.04 11.49 -5.14
N VAL A 24 -1.88 12.13 -4.34
CA VAL A 24 -1.56 13.44 -3.75
C VAL A 24 -0.36 13.26 -2.82
N GLY A 25 0.79 13.84 -3.19
CA GLY A 25 2.02 13.78 -2.39
C GLY A 25 2.10 14.90 -1.35
N MET A 26 1.57 16.08 -1.68
CA MET A 26 1.56 17.25 -0.82
C MET A 26 0.35 18.12 -1.17
N ILE A 27 -0.21 18.79 -0.15
CA ILE A 27 -1.20 19.85 -0.30
C ILE A 27 -0.49 21.12 0.14
N VAL A 28 -0.49 22.13 -0.72
CA VAL A 28 0.22 23.39 -0.53
C VAL A 28 -0.82 24.50 -0.51
N ASP A 29 -0.64 25.49 0.37
CA ASP A 29 -1.54 26.64 0.44
C ASP A 29 -1.33 27.56 -0.76
N LEU A 30 -2.38 28.29 -1.13
CA LEU A 30 -2.39 29.16 -2.30
C LEU A 30 -1.21 30.18 -2.35
N PRO A 31 -0.77 30.80 -1.25
CA PRO A 31 0.34 31.77 -1.28
C PRO A 31 1.68 31.16 -1.71
N ASP A 32 1.91 29.88 -1.40
CA ASP A 32 3.16 29.19 -1.72
C ASP A 32 3.17 28.62 -3.14
N MET A 33 2.01 28.62 -3.81
CA MET A 33 1.88 28.08 -5.17
C MET A 33 2.53 29.01 -6.20
N PRO A 34 3.14 28.46 -7.26
CA PRO A 34 3.68 29.27 -8.33
C PRO A 34 2.55 29.95 -9.09
N PHE A 35 2.73 31.22 -9.44
CA PHE A 35 1.70 32.02 -10.11
C PHE A 35 2.22 32.65 -11.41
N SER A 36 1.34 32.84 -12.38
CA SER A 36 1.67 33.53 -13.64
C SER A 36 1.58 35.05 -13.49
N ALA A 37 2.12 35.79 -14.46
CA ALA A 37 1.95 37.26 -14.51
C ALA A 37 0.47 37.71 -14.61
N SER A 38 -0.40 36.83 -15.10
CA SER A 38 -1.86 37.04 -15.15
C SER A 38 -2.57 36.65 -13.85
N GLY A 39 -1.85 36.20 -12.83
CA GLY A 39 -2.40 35.77 -11.55
C GLY A 39 -2.95 34.35 -11.54
N ILE A 40 -2.66 33.54 -12.57
CA ILE A 40 -3.11 32.15 -12.65
C ILE A 40 -2.22 31.29 -11.76
N THR A 41 -2.83 30.57 -10.83
CA THR A 41 -2.19 29.56 -9.99
C THR A 41 -2.69 28.17 -10.39
N PRO A 42 -1.82 27.15 -10.51
CA PRO A 42 -2.24 25.81 -10.87
C PRO A 42 -2.95 25.11 -9.71
N ASP A 43 -3.99 24.34 -9.99
CA ASP A 43 -4.64 23.47 -8.98
C ASP A 43 -3.84 22.18 -8.73
N LEU A 44 -3.17 21.67 -9.76
CA LEU A 44 -2.43 20.41 -9.74
C LEU A 44 -1.08 20.59 -10.44
N ILE A 45 -0.02 20.15 -9.76
CA ILE A 45 1.34 20.10 -10.33
C ILE A 45 1.75 18.63 -10.43
N PHE A 46 2.11 18.19 -11.64
CA PHE A 46 2.61 16.83 -11.87
C PHE A 46 4.05 16.87 -12.39
N SER A 47 4.80 15.80 -12.12
CA SER A 47 6.20 15.71 -12.51
C SER A 47 6.36 15.58 -14.04
N PRO A 48 7.22 16.40 -14.67
CA PRO A 48 7.47 16.32 -16.12
C PRO A 48 8.10 14.98 -16.54
N HIS A 49 8.79 14.29 -15.62
CA HIS A 49 9.44 13.00 -15.88
C HIS A 49 8.48 11.89 -16.32
N GLY A 50 7.20 12.02 -15.99
CA GLY A 50 6.17 11.04 -16.32
C GLY A 50 5.64 11.13 -17.76
N ILE A 51 6.01 12.16 -18.53
CA ILE A 51 5.50 12.40 -19.89
C ILE A 51 6.37 11.71 -20.96
N PRO A 52 7.71 11.90 -21.02
CA PRO A 52 8.52 11.32 -22.10
C PRO A 52 8.50 9.78 -22.10
N SER A 53 8.52 9.17 -20.92
CA SER A 53 8.55 7.72 -20.74
C SER A 53 7.25 7.02 -21.15
N ARG A 54 6.11 7.72 -21.08
CA ARG A 54 4.79 7.14 -21.35
C ARG A 54 4.24 7.46 -22.73
N MET A 55 4.89 8.38 -23.46
CA MET A 55 4.50 8.80 -24.81
C MET A 55 3.03 9.28 -24.90
N THR A 56 2.50 9.84 -23.81
CA THR A 56 1.11 10.34 -23.76
C THR A 56 1.02 11.76 -24.33
N ILE A 57 1.18 11.90 -25.65
CA ILE A 57 1.15 13.21 -26.34
C ILE A 57 -0.24 13.86 -26.23
N SER A 58 -1.32 13.06 -26.29
CA SER A 58 -2.70 13.54 -26.12
C SER A 58 -2.92 14.28 -24.79
N HIS A 59 -2.13 13.95 -23.76
CA HIS A 59 -2.14 14.67 -22.49
C HIS A 59 -1.70 16.13 -22.65
N LEU A 60 -0.70 16.38 -23.49
CA LEU A 60 -0.22 17.73 -23.77
C LEU A 60 -1.21 18.46 -24.71
N ILE A 61 -1.71 17.78 -25.74
CA ILE A 61 -2.70 18.38 -26.65
C ILE A 61 -3.97 18.80 -25.89
N GLU A 62 -4.44 17.98 -24.95
CA GLU A 62 -5.60 18.33 -24.11
C GLU A 62 -5.36 19.59 -23.28
N LEU A 63 -4.15 19.81 -22.75
CA LEU A 63 -3.82 21.03 -22.00
C LEU A 63 -3.90 22.29 -22.87
N VAL A 64 -3.42 22.22 -24.13
CA VAL A 64 -3.55 23.33 -25.09
C VAL A 64 -5.02 23.55 -25.44
N GLY A 65 -5.72 22.49 -25.85
CA GLY A 65 -7.13 22.57 -26.24
C GLY A 65 -8.02 23.07 -25.11
N GLY A 66 -7.81 22.58 -23.89
CA GLY A 66 -8.55 23.02 -22.70
C GLY A 66 -8.32 24.50 -22.40
N LYS A 67 -7.09 24.99 -22.59
CA LYS A 67 -6.77 26.42 -22.41
C LYS A 67 -7.42 27.29 -23.48
N VAL A 68 -7.34 26.90 -24.75
CA VAL A 68 -8.00 27.59 -25.86
C VAL A 68 -9.52 27.62 -25.66
N GLY A 69 -10.11 26.48 -25.30
CA GLY A 69 -11.55 26.39 -25.02
C GLY A 69 -11.99 27.26 -23.84
N ALA A 70 -11.20 27.30 -22.76
CA ALA A 70 -11.47 28.15 -21.60
C ALA A 70 -11.44 29.65 -21.95
N LEU A 71 -10.51 30.07 -22.81
CA LEU A 71 -10.38 31.48 -23.23
C LEU A 71 -11.43 31.90 -24.25
N ASN A 72 -11.78 31.01 -25.20
CA ASN A 72 -12.80 31.28 -26.23
C ASN A 72 -14.24 31.07 -25.74
N GLY A 73 -14.44 30.47 -24.57
CA GLY A 73 -15.76 30.11 -24.07
C GLY A 73 -16.44 29.02 -24.91
N LYS A 74 -15.67 28.16 -25.58
CA LYS A 74 -16.16 27.10 -26.46
C LYS A 74 -15.59 25.75 -26.06
N TYR A 75 -16.38 24.70 -26.23
CA TYR A 75 -15.87 23.33 -26.13
C TYR A 75 -15.07 23.01 -27.40
N ILE A 76 -13.83 22.55 -27.20
CA ILE A 76 -12.99 22.05 -28.30
C ILE A 76 -13.35 20.60 -28.58
N ASP A 77 -13.59 20.28 -29.84
CA ASP A 77 -13.85 18.91 -30.26
C ASP A 77 -12.56 18.10 -30.31
N GLY A 78 -12.49 17.07 -29.47
CA GLY A 78 -11.39 16.12 -29.39
C GLY A 78 -11.79 14.72 -29.87
N THR A 79 -12.86 14.60 -30.65
CA THR A 79 -13.33 13.32 -31.20
C THR A 79 -12.25 12.68 -32.07
N THR A 80 -12.08 11.37 -31.93
CA THR A 80 -11.05 10.62 -32.66
C THR A 80 -11.22 10.81 -34.18
N PHE A 81 -10.16 11.22 -34.87
CA PHE A 81 -10.08 11.44 -36.33
C PHE A 81 -10.83 12.67 -36.87
N GLU A 82 -11.72 13.28 -36.10
CA GLU A 82 -12.47 14.50 -36.49
C GLU A 82 -12.11 15.72 -35.63
N SER A 83 -11.10 15.59 -34.76
CA SER A 83 -10.66 16.63 -33.84
C SER A 83 -10.09 17.87 -34.53
N GLU A 84 -10.17 19.02 -33.85
CA GLU A 84 -9.42 20.21 -34.24
C GLU A 84 -7.91 19.90 -34.32
N SER A 85 -7.25 20.45 -35.35
CA SER A 85 -5.81 20.22 -35.56
C SER A 85 -4.98 20.93 -34.49
N GLU A 86 -3.86 20.30 -34.09
CA GLU A 86 -2.92 20.87 -33.12
C GLU A 86 -2.45 22.28 -33.55
N ASP A 87 -2.08 22.44 -34.82
CA ASP A 87 -1.65 23.72 -35.39
C ASP A 87 -2.76 24.78 -35.34
N GLY A 88 -4.02 24.36 -35.50
CA GLY A 88 -5.19 25.23 -35.35
C GLY A 88 -5.31 25.77 -33.93
N LEU A 89 -5.23 24.88 -32.94
CA LEU A 89 -5.27 25.24 -31.52
C LEU A 89 -4.11 26.17 -31.13
N ARG A 90 -2.91 25.88 -31.63
CA ARG A 90 -1.71 26.69 -31.42
C ARG A 90 -1.87 28.12 -31.97
N LYS A 91 -2.40 28.28 -33.19
CA LYS A 91 -2.68 29.59 -33.79
C LYS A 91 -3.76 30.36 -33.03
N GLN A 92 -4.83 29.69 -32.60
CA GLN A 92 -5.86 30.31 -31.77
C GLN A 92 -5.27 30.80 -30.44
N LEU A 93 -4.41 30.01 -29.80
CA LEU A 93 -3.75 30.40 -28.55
C LEU A 93 -2.87 31.65 -28.72
N VAL A 94 -2.18 31.79 -29.86
CA VAL A 94 -1.43 33.01 -30.21
C VAL A 94 -2.34 34.21 -30.40
N SER A 95 -3.47 34.04 -31.09
CA SER A 95 -4.45 35.12 -31.28
C SER A 95 -5.05 35.63 -29.97
N LEU A 96 -5.06 34.79 -28.93
CA LEU A 96 -5.52 35.09 -27.58
C LEU A 96 -4.42 35.71 -26.69
N GLY A 97 -3.25 36.03 -27.24
CA GLY A 97 -2.17 36.69 -26.51
C GLY A 97 -1.27 35.74 -25.70
N PHE A 98 -1.44 34.42 -25.84
CA PHE A 98 -0.58 33.41 -25.22
C PHE A 98 0.47 32.90 -26.21
N ARG A 99 1.48 32.20 -25.71
CA ARG A 99 2.50 31.60 -26.57
C ARG A 99 1.97 30.34 -27.25
N GLU A 100 2.41 30.12 -28.47
CA GLU A 100 2.08 28.93 -29.26
C GLU A 100 2.38 27.61 -28.52
N ASN A 101 3.47 27.57 -27.75
CA ASN A 101 3.91 26.36 -27.04
C ASN A 101 3.17 26.11 -25.72
N GLY A 102 2.13 26.89 -25.37
CA GLY A 102 1.38 26.72 -24.12
C GLY A 102 2.18 27.00 -22.83
N THR A 103 3.43 27.49 -22.96
CA THR A 103 4.31 27.78 -21.84
C THR A 103 4.17 29.22 -21.38
N GLU A 104 4.22 29.41 -20.05
CA GLU A 104 4.16 30.71 -19.40
C GLU A 104 5.35 30.94 -18.48
N VAL A 105 5.59 32.21 -18.17
CA VAL A 105 6.52 32.59 -17.11
C VAL A 105 5.76 32.54 -15.79
N LEU A 106 6.23 31.68 -14.88
CA LEU A 106 5.74 31.64 -13.50
C LEU A 106 6.74 32.30 -12.56
N TYR A 107 6.25 32.72 -11.40
CA TYR A 107 7.00 33.25 -10.28
C TYR A 107 6.85 32.30 -9.10
N ASN A 108 7.88 32.23 -8.26
CA ASN A 108 7.88 31.45 -7.04
C ASN A 108 6.98 32.13 -5.99
N GLY A 109 6.01 31.41 -5.43
CA GLY A 109 5.12 31.94 -4.38
C GLY A 109 5.86 32.30 -3.09
N ILE A 110 6.95 31.60 -2.78
CA ILE A 110 7.69 31.78 -1.53
C ILE A 110 8.68 32.96 -1.62
N THR A 111 9.45 33.04 -2.71
CA THR A 111 10.50 34.08 -2.86
C THR A 111 10.05 35.27 -3.70
N GLY A 112 9.00 35.14 -4.51
CA GLY A 112 8.58 36.13 -5.50
C GLY A 112 9.47 36.19 -6.75
N GLU A 113 10.53 35.40 -6.82
CA GLU A 113 11.46 35.41 -7.95
C GLU A 113 10.88 34.69 -9.17
N LYS A 114 11.25 35.16 -10.35
CA LYS A 114 10.86 34.55 -11.62
C LYS A 114 11.62 33.23 -11.84
N PHE A 115 10.90 32.17 -12.22
CA PHE A 115 11.56 30.93 -12.62
C PHE A 115 12.41 31.12 -13.89
N HIS A 116 13.60 30.52 -13.90
CA HIS A 116 14.47 30.52 -15.09
C HIS A 116 13.84 29.76 -16.26
N ALA A 117 13.09 28.70 -15.97
CA ALA A 117 12.38 27.91 -16.97
C ALA A 117 10.95 28.44 -17.18
N ARG A 118 10.45 28.31 -18.40
CA ARG A 118 9.03 28.53 -18.70
C ARG A 118 8.27 27.25 -18.42
N ILE A 119 7.16 27.38 -17.72
CA ILE A 119 6.38 26.23 -17.24
C ILE A 119 5.20 26.03 -18.18
N TYR A 120 4.96 24.78 -18.53
CA TYR A 120 3.81 24.40 -19.35
C TYR A 120 2.56 24.34 -18.47
N ILE A 121 1.56 25.18 -18.80
CA ILE A 121 0.35 25.34 -18.00
C ILE A 121 -0.89 25.44 -18.90
N GLY A 122 -1.94 24.72 -18.51
CA GLY A 122 -3.21 24.68 -19.22
C GLY A 122 -4.28 23.96 -18.40
N ASN A 123 -5.44 23.77 -19.01
CA ASN A 123 -6.61 23.19 -18.35
C ASN A 123 -6.76 21.74 -18.80
N MET A 124 -6.90 20.82 -17.84
CA MET A 124 -7.08 19.40 -18.10
C MET A 124 -8.17 18.83 -17.22
N TYR A 125 -8.88 17.83 -17.74
CA TYR A 125 -9.86 17.09 -16.95
C TYR A 125 -9.21 15.98 -16.10
N TYR A 126 -9.29 16.13 -14.78
CA TYR A 126 -8.84 15.14 -13.79
C TYR A 126 -10.01 14.45 -13.11
N LEU A 127 -9.80 13.18 -12.77
CA LEU A 127 -10.78 12.30 -12.12
C LEU A 127 -10.28 11.89 -10.74
N LYS A 128 -11.10 12.11 -9.70
CA LYS A 128 -10.87 11.53 -8.36
C LYS A 128 -11.29 10.06 -8.36
N LEU A 129 -10.39 9.16 -7.98
CA LEU A 129 -10.68 7.73 -7.94
C LEU A 129 -11.26 7.31 -6.58
N LYS A 130 -11.98 6.18 -6.56
CA LYS A 130 -12.50 5.55 -5.32
C LYS A 130 -11.42 5.08 -4.34
N HIS A 131 -10.16 5.07 -4.76
CA HIS A 131 -9.03 4.62 -3.96
C HIS A 131 -8.56 5.74 -3.02
N MET A 132 -9.26 5.89 -1.90
CA MET A 132 -8.93 6.86 -0.84
C MET A 132 -8.01 6.23 0.21
N VAL A 133 -7.10 7.02 0.79
CA VAL A 133 -6.14 6.53 1.80
C VAL A 133 -6.83 6.13 3.09
N ALA A 134 -7.86 6.87 3.53
CA ALA A 134 -8.64 6.51 4.72
C ALA A 134 -9.25 5.10 4.66
N ASN A 135 -9.52 4.58 3.46
CA ASN A 135 -10.03 3.23 3.26
C ASN A 135 -8.91 2.16 3.29
N LYS A 136 -7.65 2.55 3.12
CA LYS A 136 -6.50 1.65 3.10
C LYS A 136 -5.72 1.61 4.40
N LEU A 137 -5.72 2.69 5.18
CA LEU A 137 -5.00 2.73 6.44
C LEU A 137 -5.53 1.63 7.37
N HIS A 138 -4.61 0.77 7.80
CA HIS A 138 -4.90 -0.36 8.68
C HIS A 138 -3.69 -0.61 9.57
N SER A 139 -3.94 -0.78 10.86
CA SER A 139 -2.91 -1.10 11.84
C SER A 139 -3.49 -2.03 12.89
N ARG A 140 -2.66 -2.94 13.40
CA ARG A 140 -3.03 -3.91 14.43
C ARG A 140 -1.87 -4.03 15.41
N ALA A 141 -2.15 -3.87 16.70
CA ALA A 141 -1.22 -4.19 17.77
C ALA A 141 -1.51 -5.60 18.32
N ARG A 142 -2.68 -5.79 18.94
CA ARG A 142 -3.25 -7.07 19.33
C ARG A 142 -4.70 -7.12 18.85
N GLY A 143 -5.22 -8.32 18.63
CA GLY A 143 -6.56 -8.48 18.09
C GLY A 143 -7.01 -9.94 18.10
N PRO A 144 -8.19 -10.23 17.57
CA PRO A 144 -8.73 -11.58 17.54
C PRO A 144 -7.83 -12.53 16.74
N VAL A 145 -7.89 -13.80 17.13
CA VAL A 145 -7.16 -14.89 16.48
C VAL A 145 -8.15 -15.92 15.93
N GLN A 146 -7.74 -16.64 14.90
CA GLN A 146 -8.51 -17.73 14.33
C GLN A 146 -8.53 -18.92 15.30
N LEU A 147 -9.67 -19.57 15.46
CA LEU A 147 -9.84 -20.67 16.42
C LEU A 147 -8.93 -21.88 16.12
N LEU A 148 -8.81 -22.25 14.84
CA LEU A 148 -8.05 -23.43 14.43
C LEU A 148 -6.55 -23.24 14.61
N THR A 149 -5.97 -22.15 14.10
CA THR A 149 -4.51 -21.94 14.03
C THR A 149 -3.98 -21.04 15.16
N ARG A 150 -4.86 -20.37 15.91
CA ARG A 150 -4.52 -19.33 16.90
C ARG A 150 -3.70 -18.16 16.33
N GLN A 151 -3.67 -18.02 15.01
CA GLN A 151 -3.00 -16.91 14.32
C GLN A 151 -3.92 -15.70 14.15
N PRO A 152 -3.38 -14.49 13.95
CA PRO A 152 -4.14 -13.31 13.57
C PRO A 152 -5.16 -13.55 12.45
N THR A 153 -6.37 -13.03 12.62
CA THR A 153 -7.41 -13.01 11.58
C THR A 153 -6.97 -12.24 10.31
N GLU A 154 -7.63 -12.49 9.18
CA GLU A 154 -7.42 -11.74 7.94
C GLU A 154 -8.42 -10.58 7.81
N GLY A 155 -7.94 -9.46 7.26
CA GLY A 155 -8.78 -8.36 6.78
C GLY A 155 -9.06 -7.27 7.82
N ARG A 156 -9.12 -6.02 7.35
CA ARG A 156 -9.36 -4.83 8.19
C ARG A 156 -10.65 -4.90 8.99
N ALA A 157 -11.73 -5.41 8.39
CA ALA A 157 -13.05 -5.51 9.03
C ALA A 157 -13.06 -6.45 10.24
N LYS A 158 -12.13 -7.41 10.31
CA LYS A 158 -11.99 -8.36 11.42
C LYS A 158 -10.77 -8.04 12.30
N GLU A 159 -10.27 -6.81 12.23
CA GLU A 159 -9.07 -6.36 12.93
C GLU A 159 -7.86 -7.29 12.67
N GLY A 160 -7.76 -7.76 11.43
CA GLY A 160 -6.79 -8.74 11.00
C GLY A 160 -5.35 -8.25 10.99
N GLY A 161 -4.39 -9.17 11.03
CA GLY A 161 -2.97 -8.84 10.89
C GLY A 161 -2.54 -8.68 9.43
N LEU A 162 -1.33 -8.16 9.24
CA LEU A 162 -0.63 -8.33 7.97
C LEU A 162 0.04 -9.70 7.94
N ARG A 163 0.04 -10.33 6.77
CA ARG A 163 0.71 -11.62 6.57
C ARG A 163 2.19 -11.39 6.35
N LEU A 164 3.01 -12.13 7.09
CA LEU A 164 4.44 -12.25 6.85
C LEU A 164 4.67 -13.61 6.20
N GLY A 165 4.96 -13.59 4.90
CA GLY A 165 5.08 -14.77 4.07
C GLY A 165 6.51 -15.29 3.95
N GLU A 166 6.69 -16.20 2.99
CA GLU A 166 7.98 -16.83 2.71
C GLU A 166 8.98 -15.83 2.14
N MET A 167 8.54 -14.93 1.26
CA MET A 167 9.41 -13.90 0.70
C MET A 167 9.91 -12.95 1.80
N GLU A 168 9.04 -12.54 2.73
CA GLU A 168 9.45 -11.70 3.86
C GLU A 168 10.42 -12.45 4.79
N LYS A 169 10.18 -13.75 5.06
CA LYS A 169 11.12 -14.60 5.80
C LYS A 169 12.52 -14.58 5.16
N ASP A 170 12.59 -14.77 3.85
CA ASP A 170 13.86 -14.84 3.13
C ASP A 170 14.63 -13.52 3.19
N THR A 171 13.94 -12.36 3.24
CA THR A 171 14.62 -11.08 3.47
C THR A 171 15.31 -11.02 4.83
N PHE A 172 14.69 -11.51 5.90
CA PHE A 172 15.32 -11.54 7.23
C PHE A 172 16.52 -12.48 7.28
N VAL A 173 16.41 -13.65 6.62
CA VAL A 173 17.50 -14.63 6.51
C VAL A 173 18.67 -14.03 5.73
N ALA A 174 18.41 -13.36 4.59
CA ALA A 174 19.44 -12.71 3.79
C ALA A 174 20.18 -11.60 4.56
N HIS A 175 19.46 -10.85 5.40
CA HIS A 175 20.06 -9.87 6.30
C HIS A 175 20.80 -10.48 7.51
N GLY A 176 20.67 -11.78 7.76
CA GLY A 176 21.23 -12.44 8.95
C GLY A 176 20.53 -12.06 10.25
N ALA A 177 19.33 -11.49 10.20
CA ALA A 177 18.60 -10.97 11.34
C ALA A 177 17.83 -12.08 12.11
N SER A 178 18.57 -13.05 12.65
CA SER A 178 18.01 -14.27 13.27
C SER A 178 17.10 -14.00 14.48
N MET A 179 17.46 -13.05 15.35
CA MET A 179 16.64 -12.70 16.52
C MET A 179 15.34 -12.02 16.10
N LEU A 180 15.40 -11.12 15.12
CA LEU A 180 14.22 -10.43 14.58
C LEU A 180 13.31 -11.41 13.84
N LEU A 181 13.87 -12.34 13.07
CA LEU A 181 13.13 -13.43 12.45
C LEU A 181 12.35 -14.21 13.51
N LYS A 182 13.03 -14.65 14.58
CA LYS A 182 12.38 -15.39 15.67
C LYS A 182 11.24 -14.58 16.29
N GLU A 183 11.48 -13.33 16.67
CA GLU A 183 10.46 -12.46 17.27
C GLU A 183 9.24 -12.26 16.36
N ARG A 184 9.45 -12.07 15.06
CA ARG A 184 8.36 -11.84 14.10
C ARG A 184 7.54 -13.08 13.80
N PHE A 185 8.17 -14.26 13.82
CA PHE A 185 7.49 -15.54 13.61
C PHE A 185 6.89 -16.14 14.90
N ASP A 186 7.16 -15.56 16.07
CA ASP A 186 6.62 -16.00 17.38
C ASP A 186 5.16 -15.56 17.61
N SER A 187 4.35 -15.54 16.54
CA SER A 187 2.99 -15.00 16.56
C SER A 187 2.01 -15.85 17.38
N ASP A 188 2.28 -17.15 17.43
CA ASP A 188 1.42 -18.21 17.96
C ASP A 188 2.19 -19.09 18.96
N LYS A 189 3.07 -18.46 19.76
CA LYS A 189 3.87 -19.08 20.81
C LYS A 189 3.01 -19.93 21.76
N THR A 190 3.39 -21.20 21.92
CA THR A 190 2.77 -22.11 22.90
C THR A 190 3.79 -23.00 23.58
N VAL A 191 3.52 -23.34 24.84
CA VAL A 191 4.34 -24.27 25.62
C VAL A 191 3.65 -25.62 25.64
N LEU A 192 4.32 -26.67 25.17
CA LEU A 192 3.79 -28.03 25.16
C LEU A 192 4.61 -28.96 26.04
N ALA A 193 3.94 -29.95 26.61
CA ALA A 193 4.57 -31.04 27.33
C ALA A 193 4.93 -32.16 26.35
N VAL A 194 6.19 -32.61 26.36
CA VAL A 194 6.71 -33.68 25.49
C VAL A 194 7.35 -34.75 26.37
N CYS A 195 7.04 -36.01 26.09
CA CYS A 195 7.64 -37.16 26.77
C CYS A 195 9.06 -37.42 26.22
N GLU A 196 10.03 -37.63 27.12
CA GLU A 196 11.43 -37.91 26.76
C GLU A 196 11.61 -39.29 26.11
N ASP A 197 10.84 -40.29 26.53
CA ASP A 197 11.02 -41.67 26.07
C ASP A 197 10.39 -41.92 24.68
N CYS A 198 9.19 -41.37 24.42
CA CYS A 198 8.46 -41.62 23.17
C CYS A 198 8.41 -40.43 22.20
N GLY A 199 8.80 -39.23 22.65
CA GLY A 199 8.79 -38.02 21.83
C GLY A 199 7.40 -37.52 21.44
N LEU A 200 6.34 -38.07 22.03
CA LEU A 200 4.96 -37.62 21.79
C LEU A 200 4.54 -36.54 22.77
N LEU A 201 3.52 -35.77 22.37
CA LEU A 201 2.88 -34.78 23.24
C LEU A 201 2.23 -35.48 24.43
N ALA A 202 2.60 -35.05 25.63
CA ALA A 202 2.00 -35.49 26.89
C ALA A 202 0.77 -34.65 27.22
N VAL A 203 -0.14 -35.22 28.02
CA VAL A 203 -1.33 -34.53 28.51
C VAL A 203 -1.06 -34.00 29.90
N HIS A 204 -1.30 -32.72 30.12
CA HIS A 204 -1.23 -32.10 31.43
C HIS A 204 -2.63 -32.07 32.06
N ASP A 205 -2.81 -32.80 33.17
CA ASP A 205 -4.02 -32.75 33.98
C ASP A 205 -3.87 -31.64 35.03
N GLU A 206 -4.58 -30.53 34.80
CA GLU A 206 -4.52 -29.34 35.66
C GLU A 206 -5.16 -29.59 37.04
N TYR A 207 -6.15 -30.49 37.13
CA TYR A 207 -6.82 -30.80 38.40
C TYR A 207 -5.90 -31.60 39.32
N LYS A 208 -5.24 -32.63 38.78
CA LYS A 208 -4.27 -33.44 39.54
C LYS A 208 -2.88 -32.81 39.62
N ARG A 209 -2.63 -31.74 38.85
CA ARG A 209 -1.31 -31.10 38.65
C ARG A 209 -0.24 -32.11 38.25
N ARG A 210 -0.59 -33.05 37.37
CA ARG A 210 0.32 -34.11 36.89
C ARG A 210 0.27 -34.17 35.37
N SER A 211 1.43 -34.32 34.75
CA SER A 211 1.53 -34.62 33.32
C SER A 211 1.68 -36.13 33.16
N HIS A 212 0.98 -36.73 32.20
CA HIS A 212 1.14 -38.15 31.88
C HIS A 212 1.24 -38.34 30.36
N CYS A 213 2.02 -39.34 29.94
CA CYS A 213 2.10 -39.73 28.55
C CYS A 213 0.98 -40.75 28.24
N PRO A 214 0.23 -40.61 27.13
CA PRO A 214 -0.78 -41.60 26.75
C PRO A 214 -0.22 -42.99 26.45
N VAL A 215 1.06 -43.08 26.08
CA VAL A 215 1.71 -44.33 25.68
C VAL A 215 2.57 -44.90 26.81
N CYS A 216 3.39 -44.06 27.45
CA CYS A 216 4.37 -44.49 28.47
C CYS A 216 3.82 -44.42 29.90
N GLY A 217 2.62 -43.86 30.11
CA GLY A 217 2.02 -43.71 31.43
C GLY A 217 2.67 -42.59 32.26
N GLU A 218 2.62 -42.74 33.58
CA GLU A 218 3.12 -41.75 34.56
C GLU A 218 4.62 -41.86 34.84
N SER A 219 5.30 -42.93 34.39
CA SER A 219 6.70 -43.20 34.71
C SER A 219 7.71 -42.49 33.82
N SER A 220 7.26 -41.90 32.71
CA SER A 220 8.13 -41.21 31.75
C SER A 220 8.39 -39.76 32.17
N ASN A 221 9.63 -39.29 32.02
CA ASN A 221 9.97 -37.89 32.22
C ASN A 221 9.33 -37.00 31.15
N ILE A 222 8.78 -35.86 31.58
CA ILE A 222 8.06 -34.93 30.73
C ILE A 222 8.72 -33.56 30.82
N SER A 223 9.09 -33.05 29.66
CA SER A 223 9.78 -31.77 29.49
C SER A 223 8.88 -30.77 28.75
N HIS A 224 8.98 -29.49 29.11
CA HIS A 224 8.20 -28.41 28.49
C HIS A 224 9.00 -27.71 27.39
N VAL A 225 8.46 -27.70 26.17
CA VAL A 225 9.10 -27.12 24.98
C VAL A 225 8.25 -25.98 24.44
N GLU A 226 8.90 -24.87 24.12
CA GLU A 226 8.30 -23.71 23.48
C GLU A 226 8.33 -23.88 21.96
N ILE A 227 7.15 -23.92 21.34
CA ILE A 227 6.97 -24.07 19.88
C ILE A 227 5.78 -23.24 19.37
N ALA A 228 5.74 -23.01 18.06
CA ALA A 228 4.59 -22.40 17.41
C ALA A 228 3.37 -23.35 17.45
N TYR A 229 2.19 -22.82 17.71
CA TYR A 229 0.95 -23.58 17.73
C TYR A 229 0.62 -24.19 16.36
N ALA A 230 0.96 -23.52 15.25
CA ALA A 230 0.82 -24.08 13.92
C ALA A 230 1.64 -25.37 13.75
N PHE A 231 2.81 -25.46 14.38
CA PHE A 231 3.60 -26.69 14.38
C PHE A 231 2.95 -27.80 15.22
N LYS A 232 2.32 -27.46 16.35
CA LYS A 232 1.47 -28.42 17.08
C LYS A 232 0.36 -28.98 16.19
N LEU A 233 -0.34 -28.10 15.48
CA LEU A 233 -1.44 -28.49 14.60
C LEU A 233 -0.95 -29.45 13.51
N LEU A 234 0.21 -29.17 12.90
CA LEU A 234 0.85 -30.07 11.94
C LEU A 234 1.14 -31.46 12.54
N LEU A 235 1.65 -31.53 13.78
CA LEU A 235 1.89 -32.82 14.45
C LEU A 235 0.59 -33.60 14.64
N ASP A 236 -0.51 -32.93 14.98
CA ASP A 236 -1.81 -33.57 15.18
C ASP A 236 -2.46 -33.98 13.84
N GLU A 237 -2.27 -33.21 12.76
CA GLU A 237 -2.68 -33.58 11.39
C GLU A 237 -1.93 -34.82 10.89
N LEU A 238 -0.61 -34.90 11.14
CA LEU A 238 0.19 -36.10 10.82
C LEU A 238 -0.29 -37.34 11.58
N LYS A 239 -0.62 -37.21 12.87
CA LYS A 239 -1.21 -38.31 13.65
C LYS A 239 -2.55 -38.76 13.08
N GLY A 240 -3.36 -37.83 12.57
CA GLY A 240 -4.62 -38.13 11.88
C GLY A 240 -4.43 -38.99 10.62
N LEU A 241 -3.25 -38.91 9.99
CA LEU A 241 -2.84 -39.75 8.85
C LEU A 241 -2.13 -41.05 9.27
N CYS A 242 -2.19 -41.41 10.55
CA CYS A 242 -1.46 -42.54 11.15
C CYS A 242 0.07 -42.43 11.03
N ILE A 243 0.60 -41.22 10.83
CA ILE A 243 2.04 -40.94 10.90
C ILE A 243 2.34 -40.51 12.33
N TYR A 244 3.31 -41.16 12.98
CA TYR A 244 3.71 -40.85 14.36
C TYR A 244 4.96 -39.97 14.38
N PRO A 245 4.83 -38.62 14.47
CA PRO A 245 5.98 -37.75 14.57
C PRO A 245 6.57 -37.83 15.99
N ARG A 246 7.80 -38.33 16.09
CA ARG A 246 8.56 -38.36 17.35
C ARG A 246 9.46 -37.13 17.44
N LEU A 247 9.36 -36.40 18.55
CA LEU A 247 10.23 -35.27 18.85
C LEU A 247 11.43 -35.77 19.67
N GLU A 248 12.62 -35.70 19.10
CA GLU A 248 13.86 -36.00 19.83
C GLU A 248 14.29 -34.75 20.61
N LEU A 249 14.14 -34.81 21.94
CA LEU A 249 14.55 -33.72 22.81
C LEU A 249 16.07 -33.73 23.00
N LYS A 250 16.66 -32.53 22.97
CA LYS A 250 18.06 -32.31 23.31
C LYS A 250 18.16 -31.27 24.41
N ASN A 251 19.18 -31.40 25.24
CA ASN A 251 19.47 -30.39 26.25
C ASN A 251 19.76 -29.05 25.58
N LYS A 252 19.30 -27.98 26.24
CA LYS A 252 19.44 -26.61 25.77
C LYS A 252 20.89 -26.09 25.84
N PHE A 253 21.75 -26.80 26.55
CA PHE A 253 23.16 -26.49 26.80
C PHE A 253 24.05 -27.60 26.22
#